data_AF-A0A4Y2P4D3-F1
#
_entry.id   AF-A0A4Y2P4D3-F1
#
_cell.length_a   1.000
_cell.length_b   1.000
_cell.length_c   1.000
_cell.angle_alpha   90.00
_cell.angle_beta   90.00
_cell.angle_gamma   90.00
#
_symmetry.space_group_name_H-M   'P 1'
#
loop_
_entity.id
_entity.type
_entity.pdbx_description
1 polymer ?
#
loop_
_entity_poly.entity_id
_entity_poly.type
_entity_poly.pdbx_seq_one_letter_code
_entity_poly.pdbx_strand_id
1 'polypeptide(L)' 'MINRRLMYYLEANKSLHPSQSGFRKGRSTIDNLLALETDVRLAFLQRKHLVAIFFDIEKAYDRTW' A
#
# COMPACT_ATOMS: atom_id res chain seq x y z
N MET A 1 20.87 -11.57 0.47
CA MET A 1 20.77 -12.15 1.83
C MET A 1 20.21 -11.17 2.86
N ILE A 2 20.62 -9.89 2.83
CA ILE A 2 20.16 -8.84 3.78
C ILE A 2 18.66 -8.52 3.61
N ASN A 3 18.19 -8.21 2.39
CA ASN A 3 16.79 -7.85 2.15
C ASN A 3 15.81 -8.93 2.66
N ARG A 4 16.11 -10.22 2.44
CA ARG A 4 15.27 -11.32 2.93
C ARG A 4 15.16 -11.34 4.46
N ARG A 5 16.27 -11.12 5.17
CA ARG A 5 16.29 -11.09 6.65
C ARG A 5 15.57 -9.85 7.19
N LEU A 6 15.79 -8.70 6.55
CA LEU A 6 15.11 -7.45 6.90
C LEU A 6 13.60 -7.57 6.69
N MET A 7 13.15 -8.05 5.52
CA MET A 7 11.74 -8.29 5.26
C MET A 7 11.13 -9.27 6.26
N TYR A 8 11.83 -10.37 6.57
CA TYR A 8 11.36 -11.30 7.61
C TYR A 8 11.16 -10.60 8.96
N TYR A 9 12.12 -9.78 9.39
CA TYR A 9 12.03 -9.01 10.63
C TYR A 9 10.87 -8.01 10.61
N LEU A 10 10.71 -7.23 9.54
CA LEU A 10 9.64 -6.24 9.40
C LEU A 10 8.26 -6.89 9.41
N GLU A 11 8.10 -8.04 8.76
CA GLU A 11 6.85 -8.81 8.74
C GLU A 11 6.52 -9.42 10.11
N ALA A 12 7.51 -10.06 10.76
CA ALA A 12 7.35 -10.66 12.07
C ALA A 12 6.97 -9.63 13.14
N ASN A 13 7.52 -8.43 13.06
CA ASN A 13 7.23 -7.33 13.99
C ASN A 13 6.03 -6.45 13.56
N LYS A 14 5.34 -6.80 12.46
CA LYS A 14 4.22 -6.03 11.91
C LYS A 14 4.56 -4.54 11.68
N SER A 15 5.81 -4.26 11.30
CA SER A 15 6.30 -2.90 11.06
C SER A 15 5.81 -2.31 9.72
N LEU A 16 5.29 -3.15 8.83
CA LEU A 16 4.68 -2.74 7.57
C LEU A 16 3.16 -2.68 7.74
N HIS A 17 2.55 -1.57 7.31
CA HIS A 17 1.10 -1.42 7.35
C HIS A 17 0.42 -2.46 6.45
N PRO A 18 -0.75 -3.03 6.82
CA PRO A 18 -1.43 -4.04 6.01
C PRO A 18 -1.81 -3.58 4.59
N SER A 19 -2.03 -2.28 4.38
CA SER A 19 -2.31 -1.71 3.04
C SER A 19 -1.05 -1.45 2.20
N GLN A 20 0.14 -1.67 2.74
CA GLN A 20 1.39 -1.52 1.98
C GLN A 20 1.64 -2.78 1.15
N SER A 21 1.46 -2.64 -0.16
CA SER A 21 1.62 -3.72 -1.15
C SER A 21 2.93 -3.66 -1.93
N GLY A 22 3.55 -2.48 -2.05
CA GLY A 22 4.79 -2.28 -2.82
C GLY A 22 5.97 -3.10 -2.28
N PHE A 23 6.71 -3.76 -3.18
CA PHE A 23 7.92 -4.55 -2.89
C PHE A 23 7.74 -5.67 -1.83
N ARG A 24 6.49 -6.08 -1.57
CA ARG A 24 6.15 -7.05 -0.54
C ARG A 24 5.72 -8.37 -1.19
N LYS A 25 6.30 -9.49 -0.74
CA LYS A 25 6.00 -10.81 -1.32
C LYS A 25 4.54 -11.19 -1.08
N GLY A 26 3.87 -11.70 -2.11
CA GLY A 26 2.46 -12.12 -2.03
C GLY A 26 1.48 -10.95 -2.06
N ARG A 27 1.94 -9.75 -2.40
CA ARG A 27 1.12 -8.57 -2.67
C ARG A 27 1.35 -8.08 -4.09
N SER A 28 0.35 -7.42 -4.66
CA SER A 28 0.39 -6.85 -6.00
C SER A 28 -0.27 -5.49 -6.05
N THR A 29 -0.12 -4.77 -7.16
CA THR A 29 -0.84 -3.51 -7.40
C THR A 29 -2.35 -3.70 -7.45
N ILE A 30 -2.81 -4.91 -7.79
CA ILE A 30 -4.24 -5.27 -7.83
C ILE A 30 -4.85 -5.19 -6.42
N ASP A 31 -4.12 -5.53 -5.36
CA ASP A 31 -4.65 -5.46 -3.99
C ASP A 31 -5.07 -4.02 -3.63
N ASN A 32 -4.24 -3.04 -4.00
CA ASN A 32 -4.53 -1.63 -3.77
C ASN A 32 -5.69 -1.14 -4.64
N LEU A 33 -5.77 -1.60 -5.89
CA LEU A 33 -6.86 -1.27 -6.80
C LEU A 33 -8.20 -1.81 -6.30
N LEU A 34 -8.21 -3.07 -5.85
CA LEU A 34 -9.41 -3.70 -5.27
C LEU A 34 -9.87 -3.02 -3.99
N ALA A 35 -8.94 -2.58 -3.13
CA ALA A 35 -9.28 -1.80 -1.95
C ALA A 35 -10.01 -0.49 -2.32
N LEU A 36 -9.42 0.29 -3.24
CA LEU A 36 -10.03 1.54 -3.71
C LEU A 36 -11.39 1.30 -4.40
N GLU A 37 -11.48 0.29 -5.26
CA GLU A 37 -12.72 -0.08 -5.94
C GLU A 37 -13.81 -0.46 -4.93
N THR A 38 -13.45 -1.21 -3.89
CA THR A 38 -14.38 -1.58 -2.81
C THR A 38 -14.89 -0.35 -2.10
N ASP A 39 -14.02 0.59 -1.74
CA ASP A 39 -14.41 1.83 -1.07
C ASP A 39 -15.32 2.69 -1.96
N VAL A 40 -15.01 2.78 -3.26
CA VAL A 40 -15.86 3.48 -4.25
C VAL A 40 -17.25 2.84 -4.32
N ARG A 41 -17.33 1.52 -4.44
CA ARG A 41 -18.60 0.78 -4.49
C ARG A 41 -19.41 0.98 -3.19
N LEU A 42 -18.75 0.93 -2.03
CA LEU A 42 -19.40 1.16 -0.73
C LEU A 42 -19.95 2.58 -0.59
N ALA A 43 -19.21 3.59 -1.06
CA ALA A 43 -19.67 4.97 -1.05
C ALA A 43 -20.93 5.15 -1.90
N PHE A 44 -20.98 4.56 -3.10
CA PHE A 44 -22.18 4.56 -3.94
C PHE A 44 -23.37 3.87 -3.26
N LEU A 45 -23.17 2.67 -2.69
CA LEU A 45 -24.23 1.94 -1.98
C LEU A 45 -24.79 2.71 -0.79
N GLN A 46 -23.92 3.42 -0.06
CA GLN A 46 -24.30 4.20 1.12
C GLN A 46 -24.78 5.63 0.78
N ARG A 47 -24.82 6.02 -0.50
CA ARG A 47 -25.11 7.38 -0.95
C ARG A 47 -24.22 8.43 -0.28
N LYS A 48 -22.94 8.11 -0.12
CA LYS A 48 -21.91 8.99 0.45
C LYS A 48 -20.94 9.44 -0.64
N HIS A 49 -20.24 10.53 -0.36
CA HIS A 49 -19.11 10.97 -1.18
C HIS A 49 -17.82 10.33 -0.68
N LEU A 50 -16.99 9.86 -1.61
CA LEU A 50 -15.63 9.43 -1.36
C LEU A 50 -14.68 10.41 -2.03
N VAL A 51 -13.63 10.82 -1.30
CA VAL A 51 -12.55 11.65 -1.82
C VAL A 51 -11.25 10.87 -1.65
N ALA A 52 -10.49 10.73 -2.73
CA ALA A 52 -9.19 10.08 -2.73
C ALA A 52 -8.10 11.13 -2.98
N ILE A 53 -7.00 11.04 -2.22
CA ILE A 53 -5.82 11.90 -2.40
C ILE A 53 -4.72 11.01 -2.99
N PHE A 54 -4.28 11.35 -4.20
CA PHE A 54 -3.14 10.72 -4.84
C PHE A 54 -1.90 11.59 -4.59
N PHE A 55 -0.85 10.97 -4.07
CA PHE A 55 0.40 11.63 -3.72
C PHE A 55 1.58 10.82 -4.24
N ASP A 56 2.61 11.52 -4.72
CA ASP A 56 3.84 10.92 -5.23
C ASP A 56 5.06 11.69 -4.71
N ILE A 57 6.19 11.00 -4.58
CA ILE A 57 7.46 11.57 -4.12
C ILE A 57 8.42 11.63 -5.30
N GLU A 58 8.69 12.84 -5.79
CA GLU A 58 9.64 13.05 -6.88
C GLU A 58 11.04 12.56 -6.48
N LYS A 59 11.66 11.72 -7.33
CA LYS A 59 13.01 11.15 -7.13
C LYS A 59 13.19 10.48 -5.77
N ALA A 60 12.21 9.67 -5.34
CA ALA A 60 12.19 9.04 -4.03
C ALA A 60 13.51 8.32 -3.65
N TYR A 61 14.16 7.61 -4.59
CA TYR A 61 15.42 6.91 -4.33
C TYR A 61 16.66 7.84 -4.33
N ASP A 62 16.65 8.91 -5.12
CA ASP A 62 17.78 9.86 -5.16
C ASP A 62 17.73 10.86 -4.00
N ARG A 63 16.52 11.10 -3.45
CA ARG A 63 16.29 11.97 -2.29
C ARG A 63 16.40 11.22 -0.97
N THR A 64 16.55 9.90 -1.00
CA THR A 64 16.89 9.13 0.19
C THR A 64 18.40 9.16 0.41
N TRP A 65 18.81 9.94 1.41
CA TRP A 65 20.17 10.14 1.97
C TRP A 65 21.28 10.52 0.97
#